data_AF-A0A3D2WQB8-F1
#
_entry.id   AF-A0A3D2WQB8-F1
#
_cell.length_a   1.000
_cell.length_b   1.000
_cell.length_c   1.000
_cell.angle_alpha   90.00
_cell.angle_beta   90.00
_cell.angle_gamma   90.00
#
_symmetry.space_group_name_H-M   'P 1'
#
loop_
_entity.id
_entity.type
_entity.pdbx_description
1 polymer ?
#
loop_
_entity_poly.entity_id
_entity_poly.type
_entity_poly.pdbx_seq_one_letter_code
_entity_poly.pdbx_strand_id
1 'polypeptide(L)'
;MINIDNNFSMRILPSGQLEASVKIAGGQQSNQTYRSDLTDNHWHHVAYSYDGAYGHYLYIDGNLEAQGISAPVTFDGNSGRALIGNDADTNTNLRFRGWLDEVRIYDRFLDEDEIAGLTDFSGHLYWTGEATAPGDYGYSSN
;
A
#
# COMPACT_ATOMS: atom_id res chain seq x y z
N MET A 1 5.22 6.26 -1.86
CA MET A 1 5.98 5.31 -1.05
C MET A 1 5.34 5.17 0.31
N ILE A 2 5.19 3.94 0.78
CA ILE A 2 4.96 3.55 2.16
C ILE A 2 6.19 2.74 2.58
N ASN A 3 6.78 3.05 3.73
CA ASN A 3 7.90 2.31 4.32
C ASN A 3 7.55 1.98 5.76
N ILE A 4 7.54 0.70 6.11
CA ILE A 4 7.35 0.23 7.48
C ILE A 4 8.67 -0.35 7.97
N ASP A 5 9.30 0.40 8.87
CA ASP A 5 10.48 0.01 9.64
C ASP A 5 11.69 -0.48 8.82
N ASN A 6 11.79 -0.05 7.56
CA ASN A 6 12.77 -0.52 6.56
C ASN A 6 12.71 -2.01 6.22
N ASN A 7 11.67 -2.70 6.68
CA ASN A 7 11.43 -4.12 6.40
C ASN A 7 10.37 -4.29 5.33
N PHE A 8 9.34 -3.45 5.32
CA PHE A 8 8.35 -3.44 4.25
C PHE A 8 8.41 -2.12 3.51
N SER A 9 8.35 -2.17 2.19
CA SER A 9 8.20 -0.97 1.40
C SER A 9 7.27 -1.20 0.23
N MET A 10 6.53 -0.16 -0.14
CA MET A 10 5.73 -0.12 -1.34
C MET A 10 5.91 1.23 -2.02
N ARG A 11 6.30 1.23 -3.30
CA ARG A 11 6.64 2.45 -4.03
C ARG A 11 6.22 2.36 -5.49
N ILE A 12 5.78 3.49 -6.03
CA ILE A 12 5.60 3.67 -7.47
C ILE A 12 6.91 4.20 -8.02
N LEU A 13 7.45 3.52 -9.02
CA LEU A 13 8.66 3.91 -9.74
C LEU A 13 8.34 5.08 -10.69
N PRO A 14 9.35 5.84 -11.16
CA PRO A 14 9.14 6.89 -12.16
C PRO A 14 8.49 6.39 -13.47
N SER A 15 8.54 5.08 -13.74
CA SER A 15 7.87 4.42 -14.86
C SER A 15 6.38 4.14 -14.63
N GLY A 16 5.83 4.46 -13.45
CA GLY A 16 4.45 4.17 -13.07
C GLY A 16 4.23 2.77 -12.48
N GLN A 17 5.23 1.90 -12.56
CA GLN A 17 5.17 0.54 -12.01
C GLN A 17 5.21 0.55 -10.49
N LEU A 18 4.47 -0.36 -9.86
CA LEU A 18 4.51 -0.54 -8.41
C LEU A 18 5.51 -1.63 -8.04
N GLU A 19 6.38 -1.33 -7.07
CA GLU A 19 7.22 -2.30 -6.40
C GLU A 19 6.81 -2.40 -4.93
N ALA A 20 6.53 -3.61 -4.46
CA ALA A 20 6.39 -3.95 -3.06
C ALA A 20 7.52 -4.89 -2.64
N SER A 21 8.11 -4.67 -1.49
CA SER A 21 9.29 -5.41 -1.04
C SER A 21 9.20 -5.81 0.43
N VAL A 22 9.70 -7.00 0.73
CA VAL A 22 10.05 -7.40 2.09
C VAL A 22 11.57 -7.57 2.18
N LYS A 23 12.16 -6.94 3.20
CA LYS A 23 13.55 -7.10 3.59
C LYS A 23 13.60 -7.91 4.88
N ILE A 24 14.46 -8.92 4.89
CA ILE A 24 14.61 -9.89 5.97
C ILE A 24 16.05 -9.87 6.49
N ALA A 25 16.33 -10.63 7.54
CA ALA A 25 17.62 -10.65 8.22
C ALA A 25 18.78 -10.94 7.28
N GLY A 26 19.92 -10.32 7.58
CA GLY A 26 21.10 -10.39 6.71
C GLY A 26 20.95 -9.56 5.42
N GLY A 27 19.97 -8.67 5.38
CA GLY A 27 19.76 -7.70 4.32
C GLY A 27 19.22 -8.27 3.01
N GLN A 28 18.75 -9.52 3.01
CA GLN A 28 18.10 -10.11 1.84
C GLN A 28 16.77 -9.41 1.58
N GLN A 29 16.45 -9.16 0.31
CA GLN A 29 15.24 -8.46 -0.11
C GLN A 29 14.53 -9.26 -1.21
N SER A 30 13.22 -9.42 -1.09
CA SER A 30 12.36 -9.95 -2.14
C SER A 30 11.37 -8.88 -2.61
N ASN A 31 11.22 -8.75 -3.93
CA ASN A 31 10.37 -7.74 -4.56
C ASN A 31 9.28 -8.40 -5.39
N GLN A 32 8.07 -7.85 -5.28
CA GLN A 32 6.97 -8.06 -6.21
C GLN A 32 6.74 -6.78 -7.01
N THR A 33 6.51 -6.94 -8.31
CA THR A 33 6.35 -5.79 -9.22
C THR A 33 5.08 -5.95 -10.03
N TYR A 34 4.17 -4.98 -9.90
CA TYR A 34 3.11 -4.78 -10.86
C TYR A 34 3.65 -3.93 -12.02
N ARG A 35 3.52 -4.46 -13.24
CA ARG A 35 4.25 -3.94 -14.41
C ARG A 35 3.48 -2.89 -15.22
N SER A 36 2.19 -2.73 -14.96
CA SER A 36 1.40 -1.68 -15.58
C SER A 36 1.61 -0.34 -14.87
N ASP A 37 1.20 0.73 -15.55
CA ASP A 37 1.30 2.10 -15.06
C ASP A 37 0.12 2.41 -14.13
N LEU A 38 0.41 2.77 -12.87
CA LEU A 38 -0.56 3.24 -11.87
C LEU A 38 -0.65 4.77 -11.80
N THR A 39 0.01 5.49 -12.71
CA THR A 39 0.00 6.96 -12.80
C THR A 39 -0.97 7.47 -13.85
N ASP A 40 -2.01 6.69 -14.12
CA ASP A 40 -3.04 6.93 -15.14
C ASP A 40 -4.16 7.91 -14.70
N ASN A 41 -4.01 8.52 -13.52
CA ASN A 41 -4.97 9.41 -12.86
C ASN A 41 -6.28 8.76 -12.39
N HIS A 42 -6.33 7.43 -12.23
CA HIS A 42 -7.43 6.75 -11.56
C HIS A 42 -7.09 6.38 -10.12
N TRP A 43 -8.13 6.19 -9.31
CA TRP A 43 -7.97 5.60 -7.99
C TRP A 43 -7.73 4.10 -8.14
N HIS A 44 -6.72 3.61 -7.43
CA HIS A 44 -6.41 2.19 -7.36
C HIS A 44 -6.41 1.72 -5.91
N HIS A 45 -7.01 0.56 -5.66
CA HIS A 45 -6.79 -0.17 -4.42
C HIS A 45 -5.51 -0.98 -4.55
N VAL A 46 -4.60 -0.84 -3.59
CA VAL A 46 -3.32 -1.56 -3.60
C VAL A 46 -3.12 -2.24 -2.26
N ALA A 47 -2.87 -3.55 -2.28
CA ALA A 47 -2.60 -4.32 -1.08
C ALA A 47 -1.36 -5.20 -1.24
N TYR A 48 -0.54 -5.26 -0.18
CA TYR A 48 0.58 -6.18 -0.07
C TYR A 48 0.40 -7.02 1.18
N SER A 49 0.21 -8.32 1.02
CA SER A 49 -0.03 -9.28 2.10
C SER A 49 1.15 -10.21 2.24
N TYR A 50 1.59 -10.47 3.48
CA TYR A 50 2.71 -11.36 3.79
C TYR A 50 2.26 -12.40 4.83
N ASP A 51 2.55 -13.67 4.58
CA ASP A 51 2.03 -14.80 5.38
C ASP A 51 2.78 -15.03 6.71
N GLY A 52 3.80 -14.23 7.00
CA GLY A 52 4.63 -14.39 8.19
C GLY A 52 5.69 -15.49 8.09
N ALA A 53 5.77 -16.21 6.97
CA ALA A 53 6.69 -17.30 6.73
C ALA A 53 7.52 -17.10 5.46
N TYR A 54 6.90 -17.14 4.29
CA TYR A 54 7.56 -17.17 2.99
C TYR A 54 6.80 -16.37 1.93
N GLY A 55 5.48 -16.54 1.86
CA GLY A 55 4.63 -16.01 0.82
C GLY A 55 4.35 -14.53 0.97
N HIS A 56 4.55 -13.78 -0.11
CA HIS A 56 4.05 -12.42 -0.23
C HIS A 56 3.28 -12.25 -1.53
N TYR A 57 2.24 -11.43 -1.47
CA TYR A 57 1.20 -11.32 -2.47
C TYR A 57 0.90 -9.84 -2.68
N LEU A 58 0.92 -9.41 -3.94
CA LEU A 58 0.63 -8.05 -4.36
C LEU A 58 -0.67 -8.05 -5.14
N TYR A 59 -1.63 -7.25 -4.67
CA TYR A 59 -2.95 -7.11 -5.25
C TYR A 59 -3.18 -5.70 -5.74
N ILE A 60 -3.82 -5.58 -6.91
CA ILE A 60 -4.27 -4.31 -7.50
C ILE A 60 -5.75 -4.45 -7.82
N ASP A 61 -6.56 -3.52 -7.32
CA ASP A 61 -8.01 -3.47 -7.55
C ASP A 61 -8.71 -4.80 -7.20
N GLY A 62 -8.19 -5.47 -6.16
CA GLY A 62 -8.71 -6.73 -5.61
C GLY A 62 -8.15 -8.00 -6.25
N ASN A 63 -7.42 -7.88 -7.36
CA ASN A 63 -6.88 -9.04 -8.08
C ASN A 63 -5.43 -9.32 -7.68
N LEU A 64 -5.06 -10.60 -7.57
CA LEU A 64 -3.67 -11.01 -7.34
C LEU A 64 -2.83 -10.77 -8.61
N GLU A 65 -1.90 -9.83 -8.56
CA GLU A 65 -1.08 -9.43 -9.71
C GLU A 65 0.34 -10.01 -9.68
N ALA A 66 0.90 -10.21 -8.48
CA ALA A 66 2.22 -10.80 -8.32
C ALA A 66 2.33 -11.53 -6.99
N GLN A 67 3.11 -12.62 -6.97
CA GLN A 67 3.39 -13.39 -5.76
C GLN A 67 4.77 -14.00 -5.82
N GLY A 68 5.32 -14.29 -4.63
CA GLY A 68 6.61 -14.94 -4.52
C GLY A 68 6.89 -15.47 -3.13
N ILE A 69 8.06 -16.09 -3.02
CA ILE A 69 8.55 -16.70 -1.80
C ILE A 69 9.85 -15.99 -1.40
N SER A 70 9.92 -15.47 -0.17
CA SER A 70 11.16 -15.02 0.46
C SER A 70 11.86 -16.15 1.20
N ALA A 71 13.10 -15.91 1.65
CA ALA A 71 13.68 -16.73 2.69
C ALA A 71 12.86 -16.60 4.01
N PRO A 72 13.00 -17.55 4.94
CA PRO A 72 12.31 -17.51 6.23
C PRO A 72 12.58 -16.17 6.92
N VAL A 73 11.52 -15.53 7.41
CA VAL A 73 11.64 -14.25 8.08
C VAL A 73 12.20 -14.43 9.49
N THR A 74 13.39 -13.91 9.66
CA THR A 74 13.74 -13.16 10.85
C THR A 74 13.84 -11.70 10.41
N PHE A 75 13.15 -10.79 11.07
CA PHE A 75 13.43 -9.36 10.87
C PHE A 75 14.67 -9.03 11.70
N ASP A 76 15.65 -8.36 11.09
CA ASP A 76 16.66 -7.70 11.90
C ASP A 76 15.89 -6.71 12.78
N GLY A 77 16.09 -6.77 14.11
CA GLY A 77 15.41 -5.89 15.05
C GLY A 77 15.75 -4.44 14.71
N ASN A 78 14.90 -3.79 13.92
CA ASN A 78 15.18 -2.50 13.32
C ASN A 78 14.15 -1.49 13.83
N SER A 79 14.64 -0.42 14.46
CA SER A 79 13.86 0.66 15.04
C SER A 79 13.51 1.73 13.99
N GLY A 80 13.13 1.29 12.78
CA GLY A 80 12.75 2.20 11.71
C GLY A 80 11.47 2.96 12.05
N ARG A 81 11.14 3.96 11.25
CA ARG A 81 9.86 4.66 11.36
C ARG A 81 8.92 4.12 10.30
N ALA A 82 7.66 3.94 10.64
CA ALA A 82 6.60 3.87 9.66
C ALA A 82 6.43 5.25 8.99
N LEU A 83 6.55 5.29 7.67
CA LEU A 83 6.47 6.49 6.84
C LEU A 83 5.46 6.25 5.72
N ILE A 84 4.54 7.20 5.58
CA ILE A 84 3.57 7.24 4.48
C ILE A 84 3.90 8.46 3.62
N GLY A 85 3.91 8.29 2.31
CA GLY A 85 4.25 9.31 1.33
C GLY A 85 5.75 9.62 1.19
N ASN A 86 6.61 9.03 2.03
CA ASN A 86 8.02 9.36 2.13
C ASN A 86 8.88 8.11 2.38
N ASP A 87 10.20 8.28 2.31
CA ASP A 87 11.17 7.27 2.67
C ASP A 87 12.06 7.77 3.83
N ALA A 88 12.67 6.85 4.56
CA ALA A 88 13.66 7.17 5.58
C ALA A 88 15.01 7.57 4.95
N ASP A 89 15.22 7.19 3.69
CA ASP A 89 16.38 7.58 2.90
C ASP A 89 16.29 9.06 2.44
N THR A 90 17.45 9.68 2.28
CA THR A 90 17.62 11.06 1.82
C THR A 90 17.25 11.28 0.36
N ASN A 91 17.04 10.21 -0.43
CA ASN A 91 16.66 10.31 -1.83
C ASN A 91 15.19 10.77 -2.00
N THR A 92 15.02 12.05 -2.28
CA THR A 92 13.70 12.68 -2.43
C THR A 92 12.93 12.27 -3.68
N ASN A 93 13.57 11.60 -4.64
CA ASN A 93 12.95 11.18 -5.90
C ASN A 93 11.95 10.02 -5.75
N LEU A 94 11.92 9.36 -4.58
CA LEU A 94 11.02 8.24 -4.29
C LEU A 94 9.79 8.65 -3.45
N ARG A 95 9.64 9.94 -3.17
CA ARG A 95 8.47 10.46 -2.46
C ARG A 95 7.21 10.27 -3.28
N PHE A 96 6.12 9.91 -2.60
CA PHE A 96 4.82 9.80 -3.26
C PHE A 96 4.35 11.17 -3.76
N ARG A 97 3.75 11.20 -4.95
CA ARG A 97 3.09 12.36 -5.50
C ARG A 97 1.72 11.92 -6.02
N GLY A 98 0.69 12.14 -5.22
CA GLY A 98 -0.67 11.72 -5.50
C GLY A 98 -1.53 11.84 -4.26
N TRP A 99 -2.75 11.34 -4.34
CA TRP A 99 -3.65 11.24 -3.19
C TRP A 99 -3.60 9.84 -2.58
N LEU A 100 -3.78 9.78 -1.28
CA LEU A 100 -3.93 8.54 -0.52
C LEU A 100 -5.22 8.69 0.26
N ASP A 101 -5.99 7.61 0.31
CA ASP A 101 -7.18 7.51 1.13
C ASP A 101 -7.23 6.12 1.79
N GLU A 102 -7.89 6.02 2.94
CA GLU A 102 -8.14 4.76 3.65
C GLU A 102 -6.92 3.85 3.86
N VAL A 103 -5.79 4.43 4.30
CA VAL A 103 -4.56 3.68 4.56
C VAL A 103 -4.72 2.80 5.81
N ARG A 104 -4.54 1.49 5.64
CA ARG A 104 -4.68 0.47 6.70
C ARG A 104 -3.45 -0.43 6.78
N ILE A 105 -3.13 -0.89 7.98
CA ILE A 105 -2.06 -1.85 8.26
C ILE A 105 -2.64 -2.92 9.19
N TYR A 106 -2.37 -4.19 8.88
CA TYR A 106 -2.85 -5.34 9.63
C TYR A 106 -1.67 -6.12 10.21
N ASP A 107 -1.86 -6.72 11.39
CA ASP A 107 -0.89 -7.58 12.08
C ASP A 107 -1.03 -9.06 11.71
N ARG A 108 -1.87 -9.35 10.71
CA ARG A 108 -2.16 -10.68 10.20
C ARG A 108 -2.10 -10.71 8.69
N PHE A 109 -1.96 -11.92 8.16
CA PHE A 109 -2.19 -12.19 6.74
C PHE A 109 -3.66 -11.92 6.40
N LEU A 110 -3.88 -11.27 5.27
CA LEU A 110 -5.19 -11.16 4.62
C LEU A 110 -5.16 -11.99 3.34
N ASP A 111 -6.18 -12.82 3.17
CA ASP A 111 -6.37 -13.62 1.96
C ASP A 111 -7.05 -12.84 0.83
N GLU A 112 -7.20 -13.49 -0.33
CA GLU A 112 -7.77 -12.87 -1.54
C GLU A 112 -9.20 -12.37 -1.34
N ASP A 113 -10.05 -13.13 -0.63
CA ASP A 113 -11.45 -12.76 -0.40
C ASP A 113 -11.55 -11.54 0.53
N GLU A 114 -10.72 -11.51 1.57
CA GLU A 114 -10.64 -10.35 2.47
C GLU A 114 -10.13 -9.11 1.75
N ILE A 115 -9.13 -9.25 0.89
CA ILE A 115 -8.59 -8.14 0.08
C ILE A 115 -9.63 -7.63 -0.93
N ALA A 116 -10.36 -8.52 -1.59
CA ALA A 116 -11.45 -8.15 -2.50
C ALA A 116 -12.56 -7.39 -1.75
N GLY A 117 -12.86 -7.77 -0.51
CA GLY A 117 -13.81 -7.04 0.33
C GLY A 117 -13.38 -5.61 0.68
N LEU A 118 -12.08 -5.28 0.61
CA LEU A 118 -11.55 -3.95 0.91
C LEU A 118 -11.57 -2.99 -0.29
N THR A 119 -11.81 -3.47 -1.51
CA THR A 119 -11.86 -2.61 -2.72
C THR A 119 -13.13 -1.79 -2.80
N ASP A 120 -14.15 -2.16 -2.01
CA ASP A 120 -15.43 -1.48 -2.06
C ASP A 120 -15.38 -0.14 -1.31
N PHE A 121 -15.21 0.93 -2.08
CA PHE A 121 -15.25 2.30 -1.58
C PHE A 121 -16.69 2.83 -1.40
N SER A 122 -17.74 2.06 -1.76
CA SER A 122 -19.13 2.52 -1.79
C SER A 122 -19.73 2.85 -0.42
N GLY A 123 -19.08 2.46 0.67
CA GLY A 123 -19.49 2.81 2.03
C GLY A 123 -19.06 4.20 2.52
N HIS A 124 -18.23 4.93 1.76
CA HIS A 124 -17.77 6.25 2.17
C HIS A 124 -18.78 7.33 1.77
N LEU A 125 -19.38 7.97 2.79
CA LEU A 125 -20.15 9.19 2.62
C LEU A 125 -19.19 10.32 2.24
N TYR A 126 -19.23 10.75 0.98
CA TYR A 126 -18.45 11.91 0.55
C TYR A 126 -19.24 13.19 0.89
N TRP A 127 -18.53 14.18 1.42
CA TRP A 127 -19.10 15.52 1.57
C TRP A 127 -19.22 16.16 0.18
N THR A 128 -20.44 16.54 -0.22
CA THR A 128 -20.73 16.95 -1.61
C THR A 128 -20.89 18.45 -1.83
N GLY A 129 -20.61 19.32 -0.85
CA GLY A 129 -20.73 20.75 -1.15
C GLY A 129 -20.33 21.69 -0.04
N GLU A 130 -19.81 22.87 -0.44
CA GLU A 130 -19.45 23.99 0.45
C GLU A 130 -20.51 24.21 1.52
N ALA A 131 -20.08 24.20 2.79
CA ALA A 131 -20.98 24.46 3.91
C ALA A 131 -21.50 25.90 3.79
N THR A 132 -22.74 26.05 3.33
CA THR A 132 -23.37 27.37 3.19
C THR A 132 -23.78 27.95 4.56
N ALA A 133 -23.82 27.10 5.60
CA ALA A 133 -24.02 27.48 6.99
C ALA A 133 -23.43 26.44 7.97
N PRO A 134 -23.13 26.81 9.24
CA PRO A 134 -22.73 25.84 10.27
C PRO A 134 -23.83 24.80 10.50
N GLY A 135 -23.49 23.51 10.35
CA GLY A 135 -24.40 22.38 10.58
C GLY A 135 -25.05 21.79 9.33
N ASP A 136 -24.81 22.37 8.15
CA ASP A 136 -25.30 21.83 6.87
C ASP A 136 -24.20 21.00 6.20
N TYR A 137 -24.05 19.75 6.65
CA TYR A 137 -23.12 18.79 6.07
C TYR A 137 -23.90 17.88 5.12
N GLY A 138 -23.95 18.28 3.85
CA GLY A 138 -24.46 17.42 2.79
C GLY A 138 -23.51 16.23 2.59
N TYR A 139 -23.97 15.05 2.98
CA TYR A 139 -23.30 13.79 2.69
C TYR A 139 -24.11 13.03 1.65
N SER A 140 -23.46 12.50 0.62
CA SER A 140 -24.08 11.54 -0.30
C SER A 140 -23.32 10.21 -0.28
N SER A 141 -24.05 9.13 -0.49
CA SER A 141 -23.46 7.88 -0.97
C SER A 141 -23.35 7.93 -2.50
N ASN A 142 -22.52 7.06 -3.08
CA ASN A 142 -22.62 6.72 -4.51
C ASN A 142 -23.91 5.94 -4.81
#